data_AF-A8ZXD4-F1
#
_entry.id   AF-A8ZXD4-F1
#
_cell.length_a   1.000
_cell.length_b   1.000
_cell.length_c   1.000
_cell.angle_alpha   90.00
_cell.angle_beta   90.00
_cell.angle_gamma   90.00
#
_symmetry.space_group_name_H-M   'P 1'
#
loop_
_entity.id
_entity.type
_entity.pdbx_description
1 polymer ?
#
loop_
_entity_poly.entity_id
_entity_poly.type
_entity_poly.pdbx_seq_one_letter_code
_entity_poly.pdbx_strand_id
1 'polypeptide(L)'
;MCGYCIESIGVKHLLLGEEFTEENLILSDFYIQETVDLNQGIHTVLSLIVDSEKTEKDKLKRLNSHIILCRLLEILIDHGVDSTNYDSLLHNDWILKSIVCESFGTTCRIETLNRIASFLPHLQTCYNLNRWDSDDPMQKAEKRFPNIRFFYPLYQAETYFNQDKWHTFLNQADLSKECAFILNCYVLWWLQDGDSKKSDSQYIEEILSGTGVVYDPIMSTPKEERVIFDLAFRALYFSVCYLSKLHIHYDCLKKLILTSPSGVPFFDGMDLWLQRKATERIYRFEGVTFFIHSIDDIRTILPLYLMGKCNLTGNDKINLCRFIKLSKRYGDDYEMFYKHICCEIPVSYGL
;
A
#
# COMPACT_ATOMS: atom_id res chain seq x y z
N MET A 1 9.80 11.24 -10.39
CA MET A 1 8.46 11.70 -9.97
C MET A 1 8.24 11.10 -8.59
N CYS A 2 7.92 11.90 -7.58
CA CYS A 2 7.79 11.38 -6.22
C CYS A 2 6.43 10.71 -5.98
N GLY A 3 6.27 10.03 -4.85
CA GLY A 3 5.02 9.31 -4.51
C GLY A 3 3.78 10.21 -4.52
N TYR A 4 3.86 11.46 -4.05
CA TYR A 4 2.72 12.38 -4.09
C TYR A 4 2.30 12.76 -5.51
N CYS A 5 3.27 12.93 -6.41
CA CYS A 5 2.96 13.21 -7.82
C CYS A 5 2.31 11.99 -8.48
N ILE A 6 2.82 10.78 -8.22
CA ILE A 6 2.24 9.53 -8.75
C ILE A 6 0.84 9.31 -8.18
N GLU A 7 0.63 9.51 -6.88
CA GLU A 7 -0.69 9.44 -6.27
C GLU A 7 -1.64 10.46 -6.90
N SER A 8 -1.20 11.71 -7.09
CA SER A 8 -2.06 12.75 -7.67
C SER A 8 -2.49 12.40 -9.10
N ILE A 9 -1.55 11.91 -9.92
CA ILE A 9 -1.87 11.44 -11.28
C ILE A 9 -2.76 10.19 -11.22
N GLY A 10 -2.43 9.20 -10.40
CA GLY A 10 -3.24 7.98 -10.26
C GLY A 10 -4.68 8.28 -9.81
N VAL A 11 -4.86 9.15 -8.82
CA VAL A 11 -6.17 9.60 -8.36
C VAL A 11 -6.90 10.37 -9.45
N LYS A 12 -6.19 11.17 -10.27
CA LYS A 12 -6.78 11.80 -11.46
C LYS A 12 -7.34 10.75 -12.42
N HIS A 13 -6.53 9.77 -12.83
CA HIS A 13 -6.99 8.70 -13.73
C HIS A 13 -8.19 7.96 -13.16
N LEU A 14 -8.16 7.64 -11.86
CA LEU A 14 -9.27 7.00 -11.16
C LEU A 14 -10.56 7.85 -11.23
N LEU A 15 -10.44 9.16 -11.01
CA LEU A 15 -11.57 10.09 -11.04
C LEU A 15 -12.14 10.29 -12.44
N LEU A 16 -11.27 10.30 -13.45
CA LEU A 16 -11.66 10.47 -14.85
C LEU A 16 -12.17 9.17 -15.49
N GLY A 17 -11.99 8.02 -14.82
CA GLY A 17 -12.28 6.71 -15.41
C GLY A 17 -11.41 6.40 -16.63
N GLU A 18 -10.20 6.96 -16.69
CA GLU A 18 -9.28 6.79 -17.82
C GLU A 18 -8.73 5.35 -17.85
N GLU A 19 -8.64 4.79 -19.06
CA GLU A 19 -8.04 3.47 -19.25
C GLU A 19 -6.53 3.49 -19.00
N PHE A 20 -6.02 2.35 -18.50
CA PHE A 20 -4.59 2.16 -18.29
C PHE A 20 -3.91 1.75 -19.62
N THR A 21 -2.94 2.55 -20.06
CA THR A 21 -2.27 2.41 -21.35
C THR A 21 -0.75 2.31 -21.19
N GLU A 22 -0.03 2.04 -22.29
CA GLU A 22 1.44 1.91 -22.29
C GLU A 22 2.14 3.19 -21.79
N GLU A 23 1.62 4.36 -22.16
CA GLU A 23 2.13 5.68 -21.74
C GLU A 23 2.06 5.85 -20.20
N ASN A 24 1.13 5.14 -19.57
CA ASN A 24 0.84 5.21 -18.14
C ASN A 24 1.52 4.08 -17.35
N LEU A 25 2.41 3.30 -17.95
CA LEU A 25 3.09 2.19 -17.28
C LEU A 25 3.86 2.59 -16.01
N ILE A 26 4.23 3.87 -15.85
CA ILE A 26 4.80 4.39 -14.61
C ILE A 26 3.84 4.30 -13.41
N LEU A 27 2.52 4.26 -13.67
CA LEU A 27 1.46 4.13 -12.69
C LEU A 27 1.06 2.66 -12.43
N SER A 28 1.82 1.68 -12.94
CA SER A 28 1.50 0.24 -12.80
C SER A 28 1.24 -0.16 -11.35
N ASP A 29 2.08 0.28 -10.41
CA ASP A 29 1.90 0.01 -8.98
C ASP A 29 0.56 0.57 -8.47
N PHE A 30 0.28 1.86 -8.72
CA PHE A 30 -1.01 2.47 -8.34
C PHE A 30 -2.20 1.74 -8.99
N TYR A 31 -2.08 1.37 -10.26
CA TYR A 31 -3.13 0.65 -10.97
C TYR A 31 -3.42 -0.72 -10.34
N ILE A 32 -2.39 -1.50 -9.98
CA ILE A 32 -2.56 -2.79 -9.28
C ILE A 32 -3.07 -2.58 -7.84
N GLN A 33 -2.63 -1.52 -7.15
CA GLN A 33 -3.12 -1.17 -5.81
C GLN A 33 -4.64 -0.94 -5.79
N GLU A 34 -5.16 -0.31 -6.86
CA GLU A 34 -6.53 0.20 -6.92
C GLU A 34 -7.46 -0.58 -7.86
N THR A 35 -6.97 -1.53 -8.67
CA THR A 35 -7.83 -2.36 -9.53
C THR A 35 -8.85 -3.14 -8.70
N VAL A 36 -10.08 -3.26 -9.22
CA VAL A 36 -11.14 -4.05 -8.59
C VAL A 36 -10.82 -5.54 -8.74
N ASP A 37 -10.46 -5.96 -9.94
CA ASP A 37 -10.07 -7.33 -10.26
C ASP A 37 -8.54 -7.42 -10.38
N LEU A 38 -7.93 -8.14 -9.45
CA LEU A 38 -6.47 -8.32 -9.40
C LEU A 38 -5.95 -9.14 -10.58
N ASN A 39 -6.67 -10.18 -11.01
CA ASN A 39 -6.26 -10.99 -12.17
C ASN A 39 -6.27 -10.14 -13.43
N GLN A 40 -7.35 -9.39 -13.66
CA GLN A 40 -7.45 -8.49 -14.80
C GLN A 40 -6.35 -7.41 -14.74
N GLY A 41 -6.09 -6.83 -13.57
CA GLY A 41 -5.04 -5.82 -13.42
C GLY A 41 -3.64 -6.35 -13.76
N ILE A 42 -3.30 -7.55 -13.29
CA ILE A 42 -2.04 -8.23 -13.64
C ILE A 42 -1.96 -8.46 -15.15
N HIS A 43 -3.02 -9.00 -15.77
CA HIS A 43 -3.05 -9.25 -17.21
C HIS A 43 -2.89 -7.97 -18.03
N THR A 44 -3.58 -6.90 -17.67
CA THR A 44 -3.48 -5.60 -18.34
C THR A 44 -2.04 -5.06 -18.26
N VAL A 45 -1.42 -5.06 -17.08
CA VAL A 45 -0.03 -4.58 -16.95
C VAL A 45 0.92 -5.44 -17.78
N LEU A 46 0.78 -6.76 -17.75
CA LEU A 46 1.63 -7.67 -18.54
C LEU A 46 1.48 -7.46 -20.05
N SER A 47 0.26 -7.24 -20.55
CA SER A 47 0.01 -7.01 -21.99
C SER A 47 0.67 -5.74 -22.52
N LEU A 48 0.95 -4.77 -21.63
CA LEU A 48 1.58 -3.51 -21.98
C LEU A 48 3.12 -3.57 -21.84
N ILE A 49 3.67 -4.65 -21.28
CA ILE A 49 5.12 -4.85 -21.21
C ILE A 49 5.57 -5.46 -22.54
N VAL A 50 6.26 -4.67 -23.37
CA VAL A 50 6.84 -5.12 -24.65
C VAL A 50 7.71 -6.37 -24.45
N ASP A 51 7.41 -7.41 -25.23
CA ASP A 51 7.97 -8.77 -25.09
C ASP A 51 9.47 -8.90 -25.43
N SER A 52 10.07 -7.92 -26.10
CA SER A 52 11.34 -8.16 -26.79
C SER A 52 12.54 -8.45 -25.88
N GLU A 53 12.60 -8.02 -24.60
CA GLU A 53 13.76 -8.31 -23.73
C GLU A 53 13.48 -8.22 -22.21
N LYS A 54 12.47 -8.93 -21.66
CA LYS A 54 12.24 -8.92 -20.20
C LYS A 54 11.99 -10.31 -19.64
N THR A 55 12.92 -10.76 -18.79
CA THR A 55 12.87 -12.05 -18.09
C THR A 55 11.64 -12.10 -17.16
N GLU A 56 11.25 -13.30 -16.68
CA GLU A 56 10.19 -13.41 -15.66
C GLU A 56 10.47 -12.54 -14.42
N LYS A 57 11.75 -12.41 -14.05
CA LYS A 57 12.19 -11.54 -12.96
C LYS A 57 11.86 -10.07 -13.22
N ASP A 58 12.04 -9.60 -14.45
CA ASP A 58 11.72 -8.22 -14.81
C ASP A 58 10.22 -7.97 -14.81
N LYS A 59 9.43 -8.96 -15.26
CA LYS A 59 7.96 -8.93 -15.21
C LYS A 59 7.47 -8.89 -13.76
N LEU A 60 8.02 -9.72 -12.86
CA LEU A 60 7.69 -9.69 -11.43
C LEU A 60 8.09 -8.36 -10.76
N LYS A 61 9.28 -7.84 -11.08
CA LYS A 61 9.70 -6.52 -10.60
C LYS A 61 8.73 -5.43 -11.04
N ARG A 62 8.21 -5.52 -12.27
CA ARG A 62 7.25 -4.55 -12.83
C ARG A 62 5.85 -4.69 -12.24
N LEU A 63 5.43 -5.91 -11.91
CA LEU A 63 4.16 -6.18 -11.24
C LEU A 63 4.19 -5.85 -9.75
N ASN A 64 5.38 -5.71 -9.17
CA ASN A 64 5.61 -5.51 -7.74
C ASN A 64 4.90 -6.60 -6.92
N SER A 65 5.58 -7.74 -6.75
CA SER A 65 5.09 -8.91 -5.99
C SER A 65 4.56 -8.57 -4.61
N HIS A 66 5.11 -7.53 -3.98
CA HIS A 66 4.65 -7.05 -2.68
C HIS A 66 3.22 -6.48 -2.71
N ILE A 67 2.89 -5.70 -3.74
CA ILE A 67 1.55 -5.15 -3.96
C ILE A 67 0.56 -6.28 -4.22
N ILE A 68 0.92 -7.25 -5.07
CA ILE A 68 0.09 -8.43 -5.34
C ILE A 68 -0.26 -9.16 -4.04
N LEU A 69 0.72 -9.35 -3.14
CA LEU A 69 0.44 -10.02 -1.86
C LEU A 69 -0.42 -9.22 -0.91
N CYS A 70 -0.25 -7.90 -0.86
CA CYS A 70 -1.13 -7.06 -0.05
C CYS A 70 -2.57 -7.10 -0.59
N ARG A 71 -2.76 -7.08 -1.92
CA ARG A 71 -4.08 -7.28 -2.54
C ARG A 71 -4.65 -8.67 -2.26
N LEU A 72 -3.82 -9.72 -2.28
CA LEU A 72 -4.23 -11.07 -1.94
C LEU A 72 -4.69 -11.17 -0.47
N LEU A 73 -3.96 -10.53 0.45
CA LEU A 73 -4.33 -10.46 1.87
C LEU A 73 -5.64 -9.71 2.08
N GLU A 74 -5.87 -8.61 1.35
CA GLU A 74 -7.15 -7.89 1.38
C GLU A 74 -8.32 -8.81 1.03
N ILE A 75 -8.18 -9.59 -0.05
CA ILE A 75 -9.21 -10.52 -0.54
C ILE A 75 -9.42 -11.67 0.45
N LEU A 76 -8.34 -12.22 1.01
CA LEU A 76 -8.41 -13.24 2.07
C LEU A 76 -9.13 -12.75 3.32
N ILE A 77 -8.87 -11.51 3.73
CA ILE A 77 -9.54 -10.91 4.88
C ILE A 77 -11.01 -10.67 4.54
N ASP A 78 -11.33 -10.04 3.41
CA ASP A 78 -12.70 -9.64 3.10
C ASP A 78 -13.61 -10.84 2.77
N HIS A 79 -13.10 -11.83 2.06
CA HIS A 79 -13.91 -12.94 1.52
C HIS A 79 -13.63 -14.29 2.17
N GLY A 80 -12.47 -14.47 2.82
CA GLY A 80 -12.06 -15.74 3.39
C GLY A 80 -11.38 -16.68 2.39
N VAL A 81 -10.73 -17.72 2.94
CA VAL A 81 -9.93 -18.70 2.19
C VAL A 81 -10.78 -19.67 1.35
N ASP A 82 -12.07 -19.83 1.69
CA ASP A 82 -13.02 -20.67 0.96
C ASP A 82 -13.77 -19.91 -0.15
N SER A 83 -13.42 -18.64 -0.38
CA SER A 83 -14.12 -17.83 -1.38
C SER A 83 -13.69 -18.21 -2.80
N THR A 84 -14.64 -18.21 -3.73
CA THR A 84 -14.36 -18.36 -5.17
C THR A 84 -13.40 -17.30 -5.68
N ASN A 85 -13.44 -16.10 -5.10
CA ASN A 85 -12.51 -15.02 -5.41
C ASN A 85 -11.09 -15.43 -5.07
N TYR A 86 -10.84 -15.94 -3.86
CA TYR A 86 -9.51 -16.38 -3.46
C TYR A 86 -9.01 -17.57 -4.28
N ASP A 87 -9.85 -18.59 -4.47
CA ASP A 87 -9.51 -19.77 -5.27
C ASP A 87 -9.10 -19.38 -6.70
N SER A 88 -9.84 -18.48 -7.34
CA SER A 88 -9.52 -18.00 -8.70
C SER A 88 -8.16 -17.31 -8.81
N LEU A 89 -7.69 -16.66 -7.73
CA LEU A 89 -6.38 -16.00 -7.69
C LEU A 89 -5.24 -17.01 -7.59
N LEU A 90 -5.45 -18.12 -6.87
CA LEU A 90 -4.46 -19.18 -6.76
C LEU A 90 -4.23 -19.94 -8.08
N HIS A 91 -5.12 -19.79 -9.06
CA HIS A 91 -4.92 -20.31 -10.41
C HIS A 91 -4.05 -19.39 -11.28
N ASN A 92 -3.73 -18.18 -10.83
CA ASN A 92 -2.87 -17.24 -11.56
C ASN A 92 -1.39 -17.46 -11.23
N ASP A 93 -0.60 -17.84 -12.25
CA ASP A 93 0.83 -18.13 -12.12
C ASP A 93 1.65 -16.95 -11.54
N TRP A 94 1.27 -15.70 -11.84
CA TRP A 94 1.96 -14.51 -11.31
C TRP A 94 1.66 -14.25 -9.83
N ILE A 95 0.48 -14.66 -9.37
CA ILE A 95 0.13 -14.60 -7.94
C ILE A 95 0.90 -15.66 -7.18
N LEU A 96 0.95 -16.90 -7.69
CA LEU A 96 1.76 -17.97 -7.12
C LEU A 96 3.25 -17.59 -7.04
N LYS A 97 3.78 -17.05 -8.13
CA LYS A 97 5.15 -16.51 -8.19
C LYS A 97 5.37 -15.43 -7.15
N SER A 98 4.44 -14.50 -6.98
CA SER A 98 4.54 -13.43 -5.97
C SER A 98 4.55 -13.96 -4.54
N ILE A 99 3.72 -14.96 -4.21
CA ILE A 99 3.73 -15.64 -2.89
C ILE A 99 5.10 -16.24 -2.61
N VAL A 100 5.62 -17.03 -3.55
CA VAL A 100 6.92 -17.71 -3.40
C VAL A 100 8.05 -16.69 -3.30
N CYS A 101 8.03 -15.66 -4.14
CA CYS A 101 9.07 -14.63 -4.24
C CYS A 101 9.25 -13.83 -2.94
N GLU A 102 8.15 -13.57 -2.24
CA GLU A 102 8.11 -12.68 -1.10
C GLU A 102 8.00 -13.42 0.25
N SER A 103 8.21 -14.74 0.25
CA SER A 103 8.15 -15.56 1.45
C SER A 103 9.52 -15.69 2.13
N PHE A 104 9.54 -15.52 3.46
CA PHE A 104 10.61 -16.01 4.31
C PHE A 104 10.45 -17.53 4.37
N GLY A 105 11.31 -18.28 3.67
CA GLY A 105 11.33 -19.73 3.79
C GLY A 105 11.33 -20.15 5.28
N THR A 106 10.71 -21.28 5.61
CA THR A 106 10.54 -21.73 7.01
C THR A 106 11.84 -22.02 7.77
N THR A 107 13.00 -21.83 7.14
CA THR A 107 14.32 -21.74 7.76
C THR A 107 15.19 -20.87 6.86
N CYS A 108 16.26 -20.29 7.42
CA CYS A 108 17.26 -19.46 6.72
C CYS A 108 18.10 -20.24 5.66
N ARG A 109 17.49 -21.20 4.94
CA ARG A 109 18.06 -21.92 3.80
C ARG A 109 16.97 -22.16 2.75
N ILE A 110 17.17 -21.50 1.62
CA ILE A 110 16.40 -21.58 0.36
C ILE A 110 16.23 -23.02 -0.17
N GLU A 111 16.93 -24.01 0.39
CA GLU A 111 16.77 -25.44 0.04
C GLU A 111 15.35 -25.99 0.29
N THR A 112 14.55 -25.37 1.17
CA THR A 112 13.16 -25.84 1.44
C THR A 112 12.13 -25.25 0.47
N LEU A 113 12.39 -24.08 -0.14
CA LEU A 113 11.56 -23.53 -1.22
C LEU A 113 11.58 -24.45 -2.46
N ASN A 114 12.68 -25.16 -2.68
CA ASN A 114 12.79 -26.18 -3.73
C ASN A 114 11.90 -27.43 -3.49
N ARG A 115 11.46 -27.70 -2.25
CA ARG A 115 10.55 -28.83 -1.98
C ARG A 115 9.09 -28.48 -2.19
N ILE A 116 8.65 -27.28 -1.80
CA ILE A 116 7.27 -26.84 -2.03
C ILE A 116 7.07 -26.46 -3.51
N ALA A 117 8.09 -25.92 -4.17
CA ALA A 117 8.08 -25.64 -5.62
C ALA A 117 8.32 -26.88 -6.50
N SER A 118 8.52 -28.08 -5.95
CA SER A 118 8.72 -29.30 -6.75
C SER A 118 7.47 -29.71 -7.56
N PHE A 119 6.30 -29.16 -7.23
CA PHE A 119 5.06 -29.30 -8.00
C PHE A 119 4.89 -28.25 -9.10
N LEU A 120 5.80 -27.27 -9.21
CA LEU A 120 5.79 -26.18 -10.20
C LEU A 120 7.16 -26.13 -10.91
N PRO A 121 7.38 -26.98 -11.94
CA PRO A 121 8.69 -27.28 -12.51
C PRO A 121 9.47 -26.08 -13.09
N HIS A 122 8.79 -24.97 -13.35
CA HIS A 122 9.34 -23.78 -14.02
C HIS A 122 9.94 -22.73 -13.06
N LEU A 123 9.76 -22.85 -11.74
CA LEU A 123 10.17 -21.81 -10.78
C LEU A 123 11.60 -21.93 -10.23
N GLN A 124 12.33 -22.99 -10.56
CA GLN A 124 13.68 -23.25 -10.01
C GLN A 124 14.77 -22.28 -10.49
N THR A 125 14.56 -21.55 -11.58
CA THR A 125 15.61 -20.74 -12.23
C THR A 125 15.52 -19.23 -11.95
N CYS A 126 14.46 -18.75 -11.29
CA CYS A 126 14.13 -17.32 -11.29
C CYS A 126 14.66 -16.51 -10.10
N TYR A 127 15.16 -17.12 -9.02
CA TYR A 127 15.27 -16.43 -7.74
C TYR A 127 16.69 -16.40 -7.16
N ASN A 128 17.41 -15.32 -7.49
CA ASN A 128 18.39 -14.70 -6.58
C ASN A 128 17.64 -13.60 -5.82
N LEU A 129 16.80 -14.01 -4.87
CA LEU A 129 16.22 -13.09 -3.89
C LEU A 129 17.28 -12.75 -2.87
N ASN A 130 17.36 -11.46 -2.52
CA ASN A 130 18.28 -10.91 -1.53
C ASN A 130 18.40 -11.89 -0.37
N ARG A 131 19.54 -12.59 -0.27
CA ARG A 131 19.85 -13.39 0.90
C ARG A 131 19.90 -12.42 2.08
N TRP A 132 19.01 -12.63 3.04
CA TRP A 132 19.17 -12.05 4.36
C TRP A 132 20.20 -12.95 5.05
N ASP A 133 21.47 -12.79 4.68
CA ASP A 133 22.58 -13.60 5.22
C ASP A 133 22.81 -13.33 6.73
N SER A 134 22.01 -12.46 7.34
CA SER A 134 21.98 -12.17 8.78
C SER A 134 20.57 -11.85 9.27
N ASP A 135 20.29 -12.18 10.53
CA ASP A 135 19.08 -11.77 11.26
C ASP A 135 19.02 -10.24 11.51
N ASP A 136 20.02 -9.49 11.05
CA ASP A 136 20.22 -8.07 11.35
C ASP A 136 19.00 -7.18 11.02
N PRO A 137 18.36 -7.27 9.84
CA PRO A 137 17.27 -6.36 9.53
C PRO A 137 15.97 -6.74 10.27
N MET A 138 15.79 -8.01 10.63
CA MET A 138 14.70 -8.44 11.49
C MET A 138 14.90 -7.95 12.93
N GLN A 139 16.11 -8.08 13.49
CA GLN A 139 16.44 -7.54 14.81
C GLN A 139 16.31 -6.02 14.85
N LYS A 140 16.64 -5.32 13.78
CA LYS A 140 16.40 -3.88 13.64
C LYS A 140 14.92 -3.55 13.55
N ALA A 141 14.14 -4.34 12.82
CA ALA A 141 12.69 -4.18 12.76
C ALA A 141 12.04 -4.41 14.12
N GLU A 142 12.49 -5.38 14.92
CA GLU A 142 11.99 -5.60 16.29
C GLU A 142 12.18 -4.39 17.21
N LYS A 143 13.24 -3.60 17.00
CA LYS A 143 13.43 -2.35 17.76
C LYS A 143 12.37 -1.30 17.44
N ARG A 144 11.83 -1.30 16.21
CA ARG A 144 10.78 -0.36 15.76
C ARG A 144 9.38 -0.92 15.95
N PHE A 145 9.25 -2.24 15.78
CA PHE A 145 8.03 -3.03 15.82
C PHE A 145 8.26 -4.25 16.72
N PRO A 146 8.15 -4.10 18.06
CA PRO A 146 8.44 -5.17 19.02
C PRO A 146 7.66 -6.47 18.78
N ASN A 147 6.51 -6.39 18.11
CA ASN A 147 5.67 -7.54 17.81
C ASN A 147 5.76 -8.01 16.35
N ILE A 148 6.73 -7.55 15.55
CA ILE A 148 6.81 -7.93 14.12
C ILE A 148 6.87 -9.46 13.92
N ARG A 149 7.45 -10.20 14.88
CA ARG A 149 7.51 -11.67 14.84
C ARG A 149 6.16 -12.36 14.93
N PHE A 150 5.18 -11.71 15.58
CA PHE A 150 3.81 -12.21 15.65
C PHE A 150 3.21 -12.41 14.25
N PHE A 151 3.61 -11.57 13.30
CA PHE A 151 3.13 -11.57 11.92
C PHE A 151 3.94 -12.47 10.98
N TYR A 152 4.90 -13.26 11.47
CA TYR A 152 5.69 -14.20 10.65
C TYR A 152 4.85 -15.10 9.73
N PRO A 153 3.67 -15.61 10.14
CA PRO A 153 2.83 -16.39 9.25
C PRO A 153 2.52 -15.65 7.93
N LEU A 154 2.33 -14.32 7.94
CA LEU A 154 2.09 -13.54 6.72
C LEU A 154 3.24 -13.59 5.71
N TYR A 155 4.42 -14.00 6.15
CA TYR A 155 5.61 -14.11 5.32
C TYR A 155 5.93 -15.54 4.93
N GLN A 156 5.04 -16.49 5.20
CA GLN A 156 5.22 -17.89 4.86
C GLN A 156 4.25 -18.28 3.76
N ALA A 157 4.76 -18.87 2.67
CA ALA A 157 3.95 -19.37 1.57
C ALA A 157 2.87 -20.35 2.04
N GLU A 158 3.18 -21.18 3.04
CA GLU A 158 2.22 -22.13 3.61
C GLU A 158 0.97 -21.46 4.18
N THR A 159 1.06 -20.23 4.69
CA THR A 159 -0.10 -19.50 5.21
C THR A 159 -1.12 -19.18 4.14
N TYR A 160 -0.69 -19.03 2.88
CA TYR A 160 -1.57 -18.78 1.75
C TYR A 160 -2.09 -20.10 1.17
N PHE A 161 -1.25 -21.12 1.07
CA PHE A 161 -1.65 -22.39 0.46
C PHE A 161 -2.38 -23.36 1.39
N ASN A 162 -2.34 -23.12 2.71
CA ASN A 162 -2.93 -24.01 3.71
C ASN A 162 -3.98 -23.27 4.55
N GLN A 163 -5.24 -23.68 4.39
CA GLN A 163 -6.38 -23.11 5.10
C GLN A 163 -6.23 -23.22 6.62
N ASP A 164 -5.78 -24.36 7.14
CA ASP A 164 -5.59 -24.56 8.59
C ASP A 164 -4.55 -23.59 9.15
N LYS A 165 -3.48 -23.29 8.40
CA LYS A 165 -2.46 -22.32 8.81
C LYS A 165 -3.01 -20.90 8.86
N TRP A 166 -3.79 -20.51 7.84
CA TRP A 166 -4.49 -19.22 7.83
C TRP A 166 -5.47 -19.10 9.00
N HIS A 167 -6.30 -20.11 9.23
CA HIS A 167 -7.24 -20.14 10.35
C HIS A 167 -6.53 -20.11 11.70
N THR A 168 -5.44 -20.87 11.86
CA THR A 168 -4.62 -20.87 13.08
C THR A 168 -4.07 -19.48 13.36
N PHE A 169 -3.61 -18.76 12.33
CA PHE A 169 -3.15 -17.39 12.47
C PHE A 169 -4.27 -16.42 12.86
N LEU A 170 -5.44 -16.48 12.19
CA LEU A 170 -6.57 -15.62 12.49
C LEU A 170 -7.19 -15.86 13.88
N ASN A 171 -7.10 -17.09 14.39
CA ASN A 171 -7.69 -17.47 15.69
C ASN A 171 -6.78 -17.16 16.89
N GLN A 172 -5.66 -16.48 16.69
CA GLN A 172 -4.80 -16.04 17.79
C GLN A 172 -5.52 -14.98 18.64
N ALA A 173 -5.68 -15.26 19.94
CA ALA A 173 -6.52 -14.46 20.85
C ALA A 173 -6.11 -12.97 20.93
N ASP A 174 -4.82 -12.66 20.75
CA ASP A 174 -4.29 -11.30 20.85
C ASP A 174 -4.13 -10.60 19.49
N LEU A 175 -4.52 -11.23 18.37
CA LEU A 175 -4.29 -10.70 17.01
C LEU A 175 -4.79 -9.26 16.81
N SER A 176 -5.98 -8.93 17.32
CA SER A 176 -6.51 -7.55 17.21
C SER A 176 -5.67 -6.53 17.99
N LYS A 177 -5.18 -6.89 19.18
CA LYS A 177 -4.31 -6.03 19.99
C LYS A 177 -2.96 -5.86 19.30
N GLU A 178 -2.40 -6.92 18.75
CA GLU A 178 -1.13 -6.89 18.03
C GLU A 178 -1.23 -6.04 16.75
N CYS A 179 -2.34 -6.14 16.01
CA CYS A 179 -2.64 -5.27 14.88
C CYS A 179 -2.71 -3.79 15.28
N ALA A 180 -3.41 -3.47 16.37
CA ALA A 180 -3.48 -2.09 16.84
C ALA A 180 -2.11 -1.59 17.31
N PHE A 181 -1.32 -2.44 17.96
CA PHE A 181 0.01 -2.10 18.46
C PHE A 181 0.98 -1.78 17.31
N ILE A 182 1.08 -2.64 16.29
CA ILE A 182 2.01 -2.43 15.17
C ILE A 182 1.66 -1.17 14.37
N LEU A 183 0.37 -0.84 14.22
CA LEU A 183 -0.07 0.40 13.58
C LEU A 183 0.28 1.65 14.41
N ASN A 184 0.14 1.60 15.73
CA ASN A 184 0.58 2.72 16.57
C ASN A 184 2.11 2.89 16.53
N CYS A 185 2.88 1.79 16.52
CA CYS A 185 4.33 1.84 16.30
C CYS A 185 4.66 2.52 14.97
N TYR A 186 3.94 2.18 13.89
CA TYR A 186 4.12 2.80 12.58
C TYR A 186 3.82 4.30 12.60
N VAL A 187 2.69 4.72 13.20
CA VAL A 187 2.35 6.15 13.31
C VAL A 187 3.44 6.91 14.04
N LEU A 188 3.90 6.41 15.19
CA LEU A 188 4.96 7.05 15.98
C LEU A 188 6.28 7.10 15.18
N TRP A 189 6.76 5.95 14.71
CA TRP A 189 8.09 5.83 14.11
C TRP A 189 8.20 6.42 12.70
N TRP A 190 7.20 6.21 11.84
CA TRP A 190 7.28 6.56 10.42
C TRP A 190 6.61 7.89 10.10
N LEU A 191 5.45 8.16 10.70
CA LEU A 191 4.66 9.35 10.37
C LEU A 191 5.01 10.56 11.25
N GLN A 192 5.29 10.36 12.54
CA GLN A 192 5.55 11.45 13.50
C GLN A 192 7.04 11.71 13.72
N ASP A 193 7.83 10.67 13.97
CA ASP A 193 9.26 10.80 14.29
C ASP A 193 10.16 10.89 13.04
N GLY A 194 9.60 10.74 11.83
CA GLY A 194 10.38 10.69 10.60
C GLY A 194 11.16 11.98 10.28
N ASP A 195 10.74 13.14 10.81
CA ASP A 195 11.48 14.40 10.68
C ASP A 195 12.86 14.38 11.37
N SER A 196 13.05 13.51 12.37
CA SER A 196 14.35 13.31 13.03
C SER A 196 15.33 12.46 12.20
N LYS A 197 14.89 11.90 11.05
CA LYS A 197 15.65 10.94 10.24
C LYS A 197 16.26 11.51 8.96
N LYS A 198 16.24 12.84 8.78
CA LYS A 198 17.01 13.50 7.71
C LYS A 198 18.50 13.24 7.96
N SER A 199 19.11 12.30 7.23
CA SER A 199 20.55 12.06 7.32
C SER A 199 21.34 13.21 6.70
N ASP A 200 22.37 13.63 7.42
CA ASP A 200 23.48 14.54 7.09
C ASP A 200 23.31 15.45 5.86
N SER A 201 23.18 16.75 6.16
CA SER A 201 23.36 17.87 5.22
C SER A 201 24.59 17.69 4.30
N GLN A 202 25.61 16.94 4.73
CA GLN A 202 26.82 16.65 3.97
C GLN A 202 26.60 15.76 2.72
N TYR A 203 25.70 14.76 2.77
CA TYR A 203 25.38 13.91 1.60
C TYR A 203 24.53 14.67 0.57
N ILE A 204 23.65 15.54 1.06
CA ILE A 204 22.86 16.45 0.22
C ILE A 204 23.78 17.50 -0.44
N GLU A 205 24.74 18.06 0.29
CA GLU A 205 25.73 19.02 -0.22
C GLU A 205 26.66 18.40 -1.28
N GLU A 206 27.15 17.17 -1.09
CA GLU A 206 27.97 16.48 -2.10
C GLU A 206 27.22 16.26 -3.42
N ILE A 207 25.94 15.87 -3.37
CA ILE A 207 25.11 15.67 -4.58
C ILE A 207 24.79 17.01 -5.28
N LEU A 208 24.52 18.07 -4.50
CA LEU A 208 24.28 19.42 -5.02
C LEU A 208 25.52 20.01 -5.71
N SER A 209 26.72 19.67 -5.21
CA SER A 209 27.99 20.19 -5.76
C SER A 209 28.39 19.61 -7.13
N GLY A 210 27.83 18.46 -7.52
CA GLY A 210 28.24 17.74 -8.73
C GLY A 210 27.29 17.80 -9.94
N THR A 211 25.97 18.00 -9.71
CA THR A 211 24.98 17.82 -10.80
C THR A 211 23.93 18.92 -10.93
N GLY A 212 23.74 19.80 -9.94
CA GLY A 212 22.74 20.88 -9.97
C GLY A 212 21.27 20.43 -10.08
N VAL A 213 21.01 19.12 -10.08
CA VAL A 213 19.67 18.53 -10.16
C VAL A 213 19.36 17.92 -8.80
N VAL A 214 18.32 18.43 -8.13
CA VAL A 214 17.76 17.80 -6.93
C VAL A 214 17.10 16.49 -7.37
N TYR A 215 17.88 15.40 -7.35
CA TYR A 215 17.32 14.05 -7.44
C TYR A 215 16.61 13.76 -6.11
N ASP A 216 15.28 13.77 -6.19
CA ASP A 216 14.28 13.24 -5.27
C ASP A 216 14.59 13.27 -3.75
N PRO A 217 13.85 14.04 -2.93
CA PRO A 217 13.97 14.02 -1.46
C PRO A 217 13.84 12.62 -0.83
N ILE A 218 13.30 11.64 -1.57
CA ILE A 218 13.27 10.19 -1.26
C ILE A 218 14.66 9.59 -0.96
N MET A 219 15.74 10.19 -1.46
CA MET A 219 17.13 9.76 -1.16
C MET A 219 17.61 10.14 0.24
N SER A 220 16.83 10.93 1.00
CA SER A 220 17.20 11.37 2.36
C SER A 220 16.86 10.39 3.47
N THR A 221 16.05 9.35 3.20
CA THR A 221 15.78 8.28 4.19
C THR A 221 16.88 7.21 4.13
N PRO A 222 17.53 6.87 5.26
CA PRO A 222 18.56 5.83 5.30
C PRO A 222 18.06 4.50 4.74
N LYS A 223 18.92 3.79 3.98
CA LYS A 223 18.58 2.51 3.34
C LYS A 223 18.05 1.48 4.35
N GLU A 224 18.60 1.48 5.55
CA GLU A 224 18.26 0.58 6.64
C GLU A 224 16.82 0.80 7.12
N GLU A 225 16.38 2.05 7.24
CA GLU A 225 15.02 2.40 7.66
C GLU A 225 14.00 1.98 6.58
N ARG A 226 14.39 2.04 5.29
CA ARG A 226 13.57 1.54 4.17
C ARG A 226 13.33 0.03 4.26
N VAL A 227 14.40 -0.73 4.48
CA VAL A 227 14.30 -2.20 4.65
C VAL A 227 13.37 -2.57 5.81
N ILE A 228 13.42 -1.82 6.92
CA ILE A 228 12.51 -2.04 8.05
C ILE A 228 11.05 -1.74 7.67
N PHE A 229 10.80 -0.67 6.91
CA PHE A 229 9.46 -0.33 6.43
C PHE A 229 8.91 -1.41 5.48
N ASP A 230 9.68 -1.79 4.46
CA ASP A 230 9.28 -2.83 3.48
C ASP A 230 9.00 -4.16 4.18
N LEU A 231 9.83 -4.50 5.17
CA LEU A 231 9.61 -5.68 6.01
C LEU A 231 8.29 -5.58 6.77
N ALA A 232 8.00 -4.45 7.42
CA ALA A 232 6.80 -4.28 8.23
C ALA A 232 5.52 -4.10 7.41
N PHE A 233 5.62 -3.64 6.16
CA PHE A 233 4.46 -3.17 5.38
C PHE A 233 3.34 -4.21 5.26
N ARG A 234 3.68 -5.48 5.02
CA ARG A 234 2.69 -6.56 4.95
C ARG A 234 1.87 -6.72 6.23
N ALA A 235 2.53 -6.66 7.38
CA ALA A 235 1.86 -6.70 8.68
C ALA A 235 1.01 -5.45 8.94
N LEU A 236 1.49 -4.27 8.52
CA LEU A 236 0.73 -3.01 8.61
C LEU A 236 -0.53 -3.08 7.74
N TYR A 237 -0.40 -3.49 6.48
CA TYR A 237 -1.50 -3.61 5.53
C TYR A 237 -2.55 -4.62 6.00
N PHE A 238 -2.10 -5.80 6.44
CA PHE A 238 -2.96 -6.80 7.07
C PHE A 238 -3.72 -6.20 8.26
N SER A 239 -3.02 -5.48 9.14
CA SER A 239 -3.60 -4.89 10.35
C SER A 239 -4.69 -3.85 10.03
N VAL A 240 -4.49 -3.03 9.00
CA VAL A 240 -5.52 -2.08 8.52
C VAL A 240 -6.78 -2.82 8.07
N CYS A 241 -6.62 -3.85 7.24
CA CYS A 241 -7.75 -4.62 6.71
C CYS A 241 -8.46 -5.41 7.82
N TYR A 242 -7.70 -6.07 8.69
CA TYR A 242 -8.22 -6.94 9.74
C TYR A 242 -9.00 -6.17 10.81
N LEU A 243 -8.45 -5.07 11.33
CA LEU A 243 -9.15 -4.25 12.32
C LEU A 243 -10.42 -3.62 11.76
N SER A 244 -10.38 -3.19 10.50
CA SER A 244 -11.57 -2.67 9.81
C SER A 244 -12.65 -3.73 9.69
N LYS A 245 -12.31 -4.98 9.34
CA LYS A 245 -13.27 -6.08 9.23
C LYS A 245 -13.95 -6.39 10.57
N LEU A 246 -13.19 -6.32 11.66
CA LEU A 246 -13.71 -6.58 13.00
C LEU A 246 -14.51 -5.41 13.59
N HIS A 247 -14.46 -4.26 12.95
CA HIS A 247 -15.09 -3.03 13.44
C HIS A 247 -14.60 -2.58 14.83
N ILE A 248 -13.30 -2.74 15.10
CA ILE A 248 -12.69 -2.41 16.40
C ILE A 248 -11.44 -1.53 16.23
N HIS A 249 -11.06 -0.85 17.31
CA HIS A 249 -9.82 -0.08 17.40
C HIS A 249 -9.65 1.01 16.32
N TYR A 250 -10.74 1.64 15.89
CA TYR A 250 -10.70 2.65 14.82
C TYR A 250 -9.79 3.84 15.10
N ASP A 251 -9.48 4.13 16.36
CA ASP A 251 -8.61 5.25 16.71
C ASP A 251 -7.22 5.15 16.04
N CYS A 252 -6.65 3.94 15.90
CA CYS A 252 -5.37 3.80 15.19
C CYS A 252 -5.51 4.02 13.68
N LEU A 253 -6.63 3.61 13.08
CA LEU A 253 -6.93 3.88 11.67
C LEU A 253 -7.19 5.37 11.42
N LYS A 254 -7.90 6.05 12.32
CA LYS A 254 -8.10 7.50 12.27
C LYS A 254 -6.77 8.23 12.40
N LYS A 255 -5.91 7.85 13.35
CA LYS A 255 -4.56 8.41 13.49
C LYS A 255 -3.75 8.27 12.20
N LEU A 256 -3.83 7.13 11.53
CA LEU A 256 -3.16 6.90 10.24
C LEU A 256 -3.63 7.89 9.16
N ILE A 257 -4.93 8.21 9.11
CA ILE A 257 -5.51 9.18 8.15
C ILE A 257 -5.15 10.63 8.53
N LEU A 258 -5.18 10.95 9.83
CA LEU A 258 -4.96 12.29 10.37
C LEU A 258 -3.48 12.68 10.43
N THR A 259 -2.56 11.72 10.34
CA THR A 259 -1.12 11.97 10.43
C THR A 259 -0.50 11.85 9.05
N SER A 260 -0.18 12.96 8.39
CA SER A 260 0.54 12.94 7.11
C SER A 260 1.94 12.33 7.28
N PRO A 261 2.46 11.58 6.29
CA PRO A 261 3.85 11.16 6.29
C PRO A 261 4.78 12.38 6.34
N SER A 262 5.78 12.35 7.21
CA SER A 262 6.84 13.37 7.24
C SER A 262 7.73 13.20 5.99
N GLY A 263 7.86 14.26 5.20
CA GLY A 263 8.69 14.24 3.99
C GLY A 263 7.95 13.75 2.73
N VAL A 264 8.73 13.30 1.74
CA VAL A 264 8.22 12.90 0.43
C VAL A 264 8.17 11.36 0.34
N PRO A 265 7.00 10.75 0.10
CA PRO A 265 6.81 9.31 0.03
C PRO A 265 7.55 8.71 -1.16
N PHE A 266 7.86 7.42 -1.06
CA PHE A 266 8.53 6.63 -2.10
C PHE A 266 7.77 6.67 -3.42
N PHE A 267 8.47 6.39 -4.53
CA PHE A 267 7.86 6.41 -5.86
C PHE A 267 6.67 5.43 -5.97
N ASP A 268 6.68 4.33 -5.23
CA ASP A 268 5.60 3.33 -5.18
C ASP A 268 4.45 3.71 -4.24
N GLY A 269 4.63 4.75 -3.42
CA GLY A 269 3.61 5.36 -2.56
C GLY A 269 2.95 4.38 -1.59
N MET A 270 3.67 3.38 -1.08
CA MET A 270 3.08 2.35 -0.21
C MET A 270 2.47 2.90 1.09
N ASP A 271 3.12 3.87 1.73
CA ASP A 271 2.59 4.58 2.90
C ASP A 271 1.30 5.36 2.56
N LEU A 272 1.29 6.02 1.40
CA LEU A 272 0.10 6.67 0.87
C LEU A 272 -1.02 5.66 0.59
N TRP A 273 -0.68 4.49 0.05
CA TRP A 273 -1.63 3.41 -0.18
C TRP A 273 -2.23 2.90 1.12
N LEU A 274 -1.43 2.76 2.18
CA LEU A 274 -1.91 2.40 3.52
C LEU A 274 -2.91 3.44 4.04
N GLN A 275 -2.66 4.74 3.84
CA GLN A 275 -3.60 5.81 4.18
C GLN A 275 -4.88 5.78 3.33
N ARG A 276 -4.79 5.55 2.01
CA ARG A 276 -5.95 5.40 1.13
C ARG A 276 -6.81 4.22 1.56
N LYS A 277 -6.19 3.11 1.94
CA LYS A 277 -6.90 1.94 2.44
C LYS A 277 -7.57 2.20 3.78
N ALA A 278 -6.87 2.81 4.74
CA ALA A 278 -7.51 3.23 6.00
C ALA A 278 -8.68 4.18 5.75
N THR A 279 -8.53 5.11 4.80
CA THR A 279 -9.58 6.05 4.37
C THR A 279 -10.81 5.34 3.83
N GLU A 280 -10.65 4.40 2.87
CA GLU A 280 -11.73 3.57 2.34
C GLU A 280 -12.46 2.80 3.47
N ARG A 281 -11.68 2.21 4.38
CA ARG A 281 -12.18 1.40 5.49
C ARG A 281 -12.95 2.22 6.52
N ILE A 282 -12.47 3.42 6.89
CA ILE A 282 -13.20 4.33 7.79
C ILE A 282 -14.48 4.85 7.13
N TYR A 283 -14.45 5.17 5.84
CA TYR A 283 -15.65 5.59 5.12
C TYR A 283 -16.76 4.55 5.16
N ARG A 284 -16.44 3.26 4.99
CA ARG A 284 -17.44 2.17 5.08
C ARG A 284 -18.15 2.10 6.43
N PHE A 285 -17.58 2.64 7.50
CA PHE A 285 -18.14 2.59 8.85
C PHE A 285 -18.74 3.93 9.32
N GLU A 286 -18.04 5.05 9.14
CA GLU A 286 -18.47 6.37 9.63
C GLU A 286 -19.09 7.25 8.54
N GLY A 287 -19.13 6.76 7.29
CA GLY A 287 -19.56 7.54 6.14
C GLY A 287 -18.67 8.77 5.92
N VAL A 288 -19.25 9.81 5.31
CA VAL A 288 -18.52 11.07 5.04
C VAL A 288 -18.33 11.94 6.28
N THR A 289 -19.05 11.66 7.37
CA THR A 289 -19.08 12.51 8.58
C THR A 289 -17.70 12.70 9.18
N PHE A 290 -16.89 11.64 9.29
CA PHE A 290 -15.51 11.73 9.77
C PHE A 290 -14.68 12.73 8.94
N PHE A 291 -14.73 12.61 7.62
CA PHE A 291 -13.93 13.42 6.70
C PHE A 291 -14.35 14.89 6.69
N ILE A 292 -15.65 15.16 6.85
CA ILE A 292 -16.18 16.53 6.98
C ILE A 292 -15.62 17.20 8.25
N HIS A 293 -15.64 16.51 9.39
CA HIS A 293 -15.17 17.07 10.66
C HIS A 293 -13.65 17.23 10.73
N SER A 294 -12.91 16.39 9.99
CA SER A 294 -11.45 16.36 9.98
C SER A 294 -10.83 16.93 8.71
N ILE A 295 -11.59 17.67 7.90
CA ILE A 295 -11.17 18.08 6.55
C ILE A 295 -9.87 18.90 6.53
N ASP A 296 -9.67 19.73 7.57
CA ASP A 296 -8.48 20.58 7.73
C ASP A 296 -7.26 19.83 8.28
N ASP A 297 -7.46 18.61 8.79
CA ASP A 297 -6.40 17.79 9.40
C ASP A 297 -5.88 16.71 8.44
N ILE A 298 -6.72 16.26 7.50
CA ILE A 298 -6.38 15.23 6.51
C ILE A 298 -5.74 15.83 5.25
N ARG A 299 -5.10 14.99 4.44
CA ARG A 299 -4.56 15.41 3.13
C ARG A 299 -5.71 15.58 2.13
N THR A 300 -5.72 16.68 1.37
CA THR A 300 -6.78 17.00 0.38
C THR A 300 -7.02 15.87 -0.63
N ILE A 301 -5.99 15.10 -0.97
CA ILE A 301 -6.11 13.98 -1.91
C ILE A 301 -6.96 12.81 -1.38
N LEU A 302 -7.07 12.61 -0.06
CA LEU A 302 -7.81 11.48 0.52
C LEU A 302 -9.33 11.61 0.33
N PRO A 303 -9.97 12.77 0.61
CA PRO A 303 -11.36 13.03 0.21
C PRO A 303 -11.60 12.95 -1.30
N LEU A 304 -10.66 13.44 -2.12
CA LEU A 304 -10.77 13.34 -3.59
C LEU A 304 -10.74 11.87 -4.02
N TYR A 305 -9.82 11.07 -3.47
CA TYR A 305 -9.74 9.63 -3.69
C TYR A 305 -11.04 8.92 -3.31
N LEU A 306 -11.64 9.24 -2.15
CA LEU A 306 -12.93 8.66 -1.74
C LEU A 306 -14.02 8.90 -2.78
N MET A 307 -14.11 10.11 -3.33
CA MET A 307 -15.12 10.44 -4.35
C MET A 307 -14.97 9.56 -5.59
N GLY A 308 -13.75 9.30 -6.05
CA GLY A 308 -13.49 8.43 -7.20
C GLY A 308 -13.64 6.95 -6.89
N LYS A 309 -13.16 6.50 -5.72
CA LYS A 309 -13.10 5.08 -5.38
C LYS A 309 -14.42 4.51 -4.87
N CYS A 310 -15.15 5.28 -4.06
CA CYS A 310 -16.32 4.80 -3.33
C CYS A 310 -17.66 5.16 -4.00
N ASN A 311 -17.64 5.68 -5.23
CA ASN A 311 -18.83 6.08 -5.99
C ASN A 311 -19.82 6.91 -5.15
N LEU A 312 -19.33 7.93 -4.44
CA LEU A 312 -20.17 8.77 -3.59
C LEU A 312 -21.26 9.45 -4.42
N THR A 313 -22.50 9.42 -3.95
CA THR A 313 -23.65 10.02 -4.64
C THR A 313 -24.45 10.93 -3.71
N GLY A 314 -25.32 11.77 -4.29
CA GLY A 314 -26.28 12.59 -3.55
C GLY A 314 -25.64 13.54 -2.53
N ASN A 315 -26.24 13.59 -1.34
CA ASN A 315 -25.90 14.56 -0.28
C ASN A 315 -24.47 14.38 0.25
N ASP A 316 -23.97 13.14 0.30
CA ASP A 316 -22.63 12.84 0.79
C ASP A 316 -21.56 13.43 -0.14
N LYS A 317 -21.73 13.26 -1.46
CA LYS A 317 -20.86 13.90 -2.46
C LYS A 317 -20.93 15.42 -2.37
N ILE A 318 -22.14 15.98 -2.25
CA ILE A 318 -22.35 17.44 -2.16
C ILE A 318 -21.65 18.03 -0.93
N ASN A 319 -21.84 17.42 0.23
CA ASN A 319 -21.24 17.90 1.47
C ASN A 319 -19.73 17.76 1.41
N LEU A 320 -19.21 16.60 1.00
CA LEU A 320 -17.76 16.40 0.94
C LEU A 320 -17.09 17.39 -0.05
N CYS A 321 -17.66 17.59 -1.24
CA CYS A 321 -17.22 18.64 -2.17
C CYS A 321 -17.18 20.01 -1.48
N ARG A 322 -18.29 20.43 -0.86
CA ARG A 322 -18.36 21.74 -0.19
C ARG A 322 -17.26 21.91 0.86
N PHE A 323 -17.05 20.91 1.71
CA PHE A 323 -16.04 20.97 2.76
C PHE A 323 -14.61 20.92 2.23
N ILE A 324 -14.33 20.15 1.17
CA ILE A 324 -13.03 20.17 0.49
C ILE A 324 -12.70 21.60 0.03
N LYS A 325 -13.65 22.29 -0.63
CA LYS A 325 -13.44 23.65 -1.14
C LYS A 325 -13.26 24.70 -0.05
N LEU A 326 -13.86 24.46 1.12
CA LEU A 326 -13.74 25.34 2.29
C LEU A 326 -12.50 25.02 3.15
N SER A 327 -11.81 23.91 2.88
CA SER A 327 -10.66 23.52 3.68
C SER A 327 -9.50 24.50 3.52
N LYS A 328 -8.80 24.74 4.62
CA LYS A 328 -7.56 25.55 4.64
C LYS A 328 -6.42 24.92 3.86
N ARG A 329 -6.51 23.61 3.58
CA ARG A 329 -5.53 22.85 2.79
C ARG A 329 -5.87 22.79 1.30
N TYR A 330 -6.98 23.39 0.90
CA TYR A 330 -7.34 23.51 -0.50
C TYR A 330 -6.45 24.55 -1.19
N GLY A 331 -5.90 24.20 -2.35
CA GLY A 331 -5.03 25.05 -3.15
C GLY A 331 -5.28 24.84 -4.64
N ASP A 332 -4.71 25.71 -5.47
CA ASP A 332 -4.97 25.77 -6.92
C ASP A 332 -4.68 24.44 -7.64
N ASP A 333 -3.71 23.67 -7.17
CA ASP A 333 -3.36 22.34 -7.70
C ASP A 333 -4.55 21.34 -7.65
N TYR A 334 -5.49 21.57 -6.73
CA TYR A 334 -6.67 20.72 -6.55
C TYR A 334 -7.91 21.25 -7.30
N GLU A 335 -7.84 22.45 -7.88
CA GLU A 335 -8.98 23.08 -8.59
C GLU A 335 -9.38 22.31 -9.85
N MET A 336 -8.43 21.71 -10.55
CA MET A 336 -8.70 20.82 -11.68
C MET A 336 -9.54 19.61 -11.25
N PHE A 337 -9.16 18.97 -10.14
CA PHE A 337 -9.87 17.80 -9.60
C PHE A 337 -11.26 18.20 -9.11
N TYR A 338 -11.35 19.31 -8.38
CA TYR A 338 -12.62 19.82 -7.86
C TYR A 338 -13.63 20.11 -8.97
N LYS A 339 -13.19 20.82 -10.03
CA LYS A 339 -14.05 21.10 -11.19
C LYS A 339 -14.57 19.80 -11.79
N HIS A 340 -13.72 18.81 -12.02
CA HIS A 340 -14.17 17.56 -12.62
C HIS A 340 -15.25 16.85 -11.79
N ILE A 341 -15.11 16.84 -10.46
CA ILE A 341 -15.98 16.05 -9.57
C ILE A 341 -17.26 16.80 -9.20
N CYS A 342 -17.16 18.12 -9.04
CA CYS A 342 -18.18 18.96 -8.40
C CYS A 342 -18.81 19.98 -9.38
N CYS A 343 -18.54 19.88 -10.69
CA CYS A 343 -19.08 20.78 -11.74
C CYS A 343 -20.62 20.91 -11.76
N GLU A 344 -21.36 19.98 -11.15
CA GLU A 344 -22.83 19.99 -11.09
C GLU A 344 -23.39 20.46 -9.74
N ILE A 345 -22.54 20.84 -8.77
CA ILE A 345 -22.96 21.18 -7.41
C ILE A 345 -22.93 22.70 -7.23
N PRO A 346 -24.09 23.38 -7.13
CA PRO A 346 -24.12 24.81 -6.83
C PRO A 346 -23.55 25.06 -5.43
N VAL A 347 -22.42 25.76 -5.37
CA VAL A 347 -21.84 26.25 -4.11
C VAL A 347 -22.57 27.54 -3.75
N SER A 348 -23.73 27.43 -3.09
CA SER A 348 -24.36 28.59 -2.46
C SER A 348 -23.54 28.97 -1.22
N TYR A 349 -22.81 30.07 -1.30
CA TYR A 349 -22.20 30.71 -0.13
C TYR A 349 -23.32 31.27 0.74
N GLY A 350 -23.74 30.50 1.74
CA GLY A 350 -24.52 31.03 2.86
C GLY A 350 -23.56 31.68 3.83
N LEU A 351 -23.54 33.01 3.84
CA LEU A 351 -22.93 33.84 4.89
C LEU A 351 -23.66 33.66 6.22
#